data_AF-X0TY63-F1
#
_entry.id   AF-X0TY63-F1
#
_cell.length_a   1.000
_cell.length_b   1.000
_cell.length_c   1.000
_cell.angle_alpha   90.00
_cell.angle_beta   90.00
_cell.angle_gamma   90.00
#
_symmetry.space_group_name_H-M   'P 1'
#
loop_
_entity.id
_entity.type
_entity.pdbx_description
1 polymer ?
#
loop_
_entity_poly.entity_id
_entity_poly.type
_entity_poly.pdbx_seq_one_letter_code
_entity_poly.pdbx_strand_id
1 'polypeptide(L)'
;PKGCGNLSACPGDCIKAYHAGYYDWGQVRRAVYKRDGGRCQLCGLDLAKLERIAAAGGREARAELRRALHLPWHRFVSEAWDVDHIVPVCEAGPAKSLDELRLLCYWCHQKETAALARRRAASRHDSRRPLLEARE
;
A
#
# COMPACT_ATOMS: atom_id res chain seq x y z
N PRO A 1 -22.30 -4.99 7.63
CA PRO A 1 -22.11 -3.72 8.38
C PRO A 1 -21.51 -2.64 7.46
N LYS A 2 -22.31 -1.64 7.10
CA LYS A 2 -21.92 -0.56 6.18
C LYS A 2 -21.00 0.43 6.91
N GLY A 3 -19.77 0.62 6.43
CA GLY A 3 -18.85 1.63 6.95
C GLY A 3 -19.40 3.03 6.65
N CYS A 4 -19.58 3.84 7.69
CA CYS A 4 -20.01 5.23 7.62
C CYS A 4 -18.91 6.08 6.98
N GLY A 5 -19.20 6.70 5.83
CA GLY A 5 -18.24 7.43 5.01
C GLY A 5 -17.90 8.85 5.46
N ASN A 6 -18.06 9.20 6.74
CA ASN A 6 -17.63 10.52 7.22
C ASN A 6 -17.18 10.47 8.70
N LEU A 7 -15.88 10.53 8.93
CA LEU A 7 -15.21 10.35 10.23
C LEU A 7 -15.47 11.50 11.22
N SER A 8 -15.93 12.66 10.76
CA SER A 8 -16.15 13.86 11.58
C SER A 8 -17.46 13.84 12.39
N ALA A 9 -18.33 12.84 12.19
CA ALA A 9 -19.68 12.83 12.77
C ALA A 9 -20.00 11.62 13.67
N CYS A 10 -19.01 10.78 14.05
CA CYS A 10 -19.28 9.63 14.93
C CYS A 10 -19.08 10.01 16.42
N PRO A 11 -19.96 9.59 17.36
CA PRO A 11 -19.77 9.75 18.80
C PRO A 11 -18.45 9.12 19.26
N GLY A 12 -17.80 9.69 20.27
CA GLY A 12 -16.41 9.38 20.64
C GLY A 12 -16.05 7.90 20.83
N ASP A 13 -17.02 7.02 21.08
CA ASP A 13 -16.79 5.58 21.26
C ASP A 13 -16.68 4.78 19.94
N CYS A 14 -17.22 5.33 18.84
CA CYS A 14 -17.08 4.79 17.48
C CYS A 14 -15.65 4.96 16.94
N ILE A 15 -14.98 6.06 17.33
CA ILE A 15 -13.55 6.29 17.05
C ILE A 15 -12.69 5.37 17.92
N LYS A 16 -13.07 5.10 19.17
CA LYS A 16 -12.32 4.15 20.02
C LYS A 16 -12.40 2.72 19.50
N ALA A 17 -13.54 2.28 18.97
CA ALA A 17 -13.66 1.00 18.27
C ALA A 17 -12.90 0.97 16.93
N TYR A 18 -12.81 2.12 16.22
CA TYR A 18 -11.90 2.28 15.09
C TYR A 18 -10.46 2.02 15.57
N HIS A 19 -9.97 2.71 16.60
CA HIS A 19 -8.58 2.59 17.07
C HIS A 19 -8.23 1.26 17.79
N ALA A 20 -9.19 0.58 18.42
CA ALA A 20 -8.94 -0.67 19.16
C ALA A 20 -8.79 -1.92 18.26
N GLY A 21 -9.21 -1.84 16.99
CA GLY A 21 -9.10 -2.92 16.00
C GLY A 21 -8.01 -2.72 14.95
N TYR A 22 -7.27 -1.60 14.98
CA TYR A 22 -6.12 -1.39 14.11
C TYR A 22 -4.92 -2.12 14.69
N TYR A 23 -4.47 -3.15 13.98
CA TYR A 23 -3.11 -3.63 14.16
C TYR A 23 -2.13 -2.45 14.16
N ASP A 24 -1.18 -2.42 15.11
CA ASP A 24 -0.04 -1.51 15.02
C ASP A 24 0.62 -1.74 13.65
N TRP A 25 0.43 -0.79 12.72
CA TRP A 25 0.93 -0.94 11.35
C TRP A 25 2.45 -1.10 11.32
N GLY A 26 3.18 -0.62 12.34
CA GLY A 26 4.60 -0.91 12.50
C GLY A 26 4.87 -2.40 12.79
N GLN A 27 4.02 -3.05 13.59
CA GLN A 27 4.07 -4.51 13.78
C GLN A 27 3.66 -5.27 12.52
N VAL A 28 2.57 -4.86 11.84
CA VAL A 28 2.14 -5.50 10.58
C VAL A 28 3.23 -5.42 9.53
N ARG A 29 3.82 -4.23 9.32
CA ARG A 29 4.91 -4.04 8.36
C ARG A 29 6.07 -4.97 8.66
N ARG A 30 6.49 -5.08 9.93
CA ARG A 30 7.55 -6.00 10.34
C ARG A 30 7.17 -7.47 10.12
N ALA A 31 5.93 -7.85 10.43
CA ALA A 31 5.44 -9.22 10.28
C ALA A 31 5.37 -9.65 8.81
N VAL A 32 4.79 -8.82 7.94
CA VAL A 32 4.73 -9.06 6.49
C VAL A 32 6.14 -9.11 5.91
N TYR A 33 7.00 -8.15 6.26
CA TYR A 33 8.38 -8.13 5.79
C TYR A 33 9.14 -9.40 6.17
N LYS A 34 9.01 -9.85 7.43
CA LYS A 34 9.63 -11.07 7.93
C LYS A 34 9.09 -12.31 7.22
N ARG A 35 7.77 -12.43 7.06
CA ARG A 35 7.12 -13.54 6.37
C ARG A 35 7.60 -13.65 4.92
N ASP A 36 7.68 -12.51 4.23
CA ASP A 36 8.05 -12.42 2.81
C ASP A 36 9.58 -12.42 2.59
N GLY A 37 10.36 -12.55 3.67
CA GLY A 37 11.81 -12.64 3.63
C GLY A 37 12.50 -11.40 3.05
N GLY A 38 11.86 -10.22 3.14
CA GLY A 38 12.37 -9.00 2.52
C GLY A 38 12.44 -9.08 0.98
N ARG A 39 11.58 -9.87 0.34
CA ARG A 39 11.50 -9.99 -1.12
C ARG A 39 10.15 -9.52 -1.64
N CYS A 40 10.18 -8.75 -2.73
CA CYS A 40 8.96 -8.34 -3.42
C CYS A 40 8.20 -9.58 -3.92
N GLN A 41 6.93 -9.70 -3.53
CA GLN A 41 6.07 -10.83 -3.89
C GLN A 41 5.61 -10.82 -5.35
N LEU A 42 5.88 -9.75 -6.11
CA LEU A 42 5.58 -9.67 -7.54
C LEU A 42 6.81 -9.87 -8.44
N CYS A 43 7.93 -9.20 -8.15
CA CYS A 43 9.10 -9.25 -9.01
C CYS A 43 10.32 -9.96 -8.40
N GLY A 44 10.25 -10.41 -7.15
CA GLY A 44 11.34 -11.10 -6.47
C GLY A 44 12.53 -10.24 -6.04
N LEU A 45 12.47 -8.91 -6.26
CA LEU A 45 13.53 -7.99 -5.86
C LEU A 45 13.87 -8.16 -4.37
N ASP A 46 15.16 -8.28 -4.09
CA ASP A 46 15.72 -8.44 -2.75
C ASP A 46 15.84 -7.08 -2.05
N LEU A 47 14.80 -6.70 -1.31
CA LEU A 47 14.72 -5.46 -0.57
C LEU A 47 15.64 -5.49 0.65
N ALA A 48 15.82 -6.65 1.27
CA ALA A 48 16.76 -6.84 2.36
C ALA A 48 18.21 -6.57 1.90
N LYS A 49 18.58 -6.94 0.68
CA LYS A 49 19.88 -6.58 0.08
C LYS A 49 20.00 -5.08 -0.12
N LEU A 50 18.96 -4.41 -0.63
CA LEU A 50 18.98 -2.94 -0.77
C LEU A 50 19.14 -2.23 0.57
N GLU A 51 18.43 -2.70 1.60
CA GLU A 51 18.56 -2.19 2.96
C GLU A 51 19.97 -2.36 3.52
N ARG A 52 20.59 -3.53 3.34
CA ARG A 52 21.97 -3.78 3.79
C ARG A 52 22.98 -2.87 3.08
N ILE A 53 22.83 -2.68 1.77
CA ILE A 53 23.70 -1.76 1.00
C ILE A 53 23.51 -0.33 1.50
N ALA A 54 22.25 0.11 1.69
CA ALA A 54 21.96 1.44 2.19
C ALA A 54 22.48 1.67 3.62
N ALA A 55 22.41 0.66 4.49
CA ALA A 55 22.90 0.71 5.86
C ALA A 55 24.43 0.74 5.92
N ALA A 56 25.12 0.01 5.05
CA ALA A 56 26.58 0.04 4.95
C ALA A 56 27.11 1.34 4.30
N GLY A 57 26.27 2.04 3.53
CA GLY A 57 26.64 3.24 2.80
C GLY A 57 26.58 4.54 3.64
N GLY A 58 27.49 5.46 3.34
CA GLY A 58 27.43 6.85 3.80
C GLY A 58 26.24 7.63 3.21
N ARG A 59 26.10 8.91 3.60
CA ARG A 59 25.04 9.78 3.06
C ARG A 59 25.09 9.89 1.53
N GLU A 60 26.28 10.03 0.96
CA GLU A 60 26.48 10.18 -0.48
C GLU A 60 26.12 8.91 -1.25
N ALA A 61 26.63 7.76 -0.83
CA ALA A 61 26.27 6.46 -1.40
C ALA A 61 24.76 6.20 -1.34
N ARG A 62 24.08 6.57 -0.24
CA ARG A 62 22.61 6.47 -0.16
C ARG A 62 21.90 7.40 -1.14
N ALA A 63 22.41 8.61 -1.34
CA ALA A 63 21.84 9.57 -2.29
C ALA A 63 22.02 9.10 -3.74
N GLU A 64 23.20 8.55 -4.07
CA GLU A 64 23.47 7.93 -5.37
C GLU A 64 22.55 6.74 -5.63
N LEU A 65 22.45 5.82 -4.66
CA LEU A 65 21.58 4.65 -4.79
C LEU A 65 20.11 5.05 -4.96
N ARG A 66 19.62 6.08 -4.25
CA ARG A 66 18.28 6.62 -4.45
C ARG A 66 18.07 7.12 -5.88
N ARG A 67 19.06 7.83 -6.46
CA ARG A 67 19.03 8.31 -7.84
C ARG A 67 19.04 7.14 -8.84
N ALA A 68 19.93 6.17 -8.66
CA ALA A 68 20.06 4.99 -9.52
C ALA A 68 18.78 4.14 -9.54
N LEU A 69 18.09 4.08 -8.40
CA LEU A 69 16.82 3.37 -8.28
C LEU A 69 15.61 4.24 -8.70
N HIS A 70 15.81 5.50 -9.09
CA HIS A 70 14.73 6.43 -9.42
C HIS A 70 13.66 6.53 -8.31
N LEU A 71 14.09 6.50 -7.05
CA LEU A 71 13.20 6.70 -5.91
C LEU A 71 12.93 8.20 -5.70
N PRO A 72 11.71 8.58 -5.29
CA PRO A 72 11.38 9.98 -5.03
C PRO A 72 12.20 10.51 -3.84
N TRP A 73 12.41 11.82 -3.80
CA TRP A 73 13.28 12.48 -2.82
C TRP A 73 12.86 12.22 -1.36
N HIS A 74 11.57 12.06 -1.12
CA HIS A 74 10.98 11.79 0.20
C HIS A 74 11.00 10.31 0.58
N ARG A 75 11.66 9.44 -0.19
CA ARG A 75 11.75 8.01 0.07
C ARG A 75 13.17 7.59 0.34
N PHE A 76 13.40 6.96 1.49
CA PHE A 76 14.67 6.36 1.82
C PHE A 76 14.83 5.03 1.06
N VAL A 77 16.07 4.69 0.68
CA VAL A 77 16.36 3.40 0.03
C VAL A 77 16.00 2.22 0.93
N SER A 78 16.19 2.36 2.24
CA SER A 78 15.78 1.36 3.23
C SER A 78 14.27 1.15 3.33
N GLU A 79 13.48 2.03 2.70
CA GLU A 79 12.03 1.97 2.64
C GLU A 79 11.54 1.81 1.20
N ALA A 80 12.36 1.27 0.28
CA ALA A 80 12.00 1.07 -1.13
C ALA A 80 10.92 -0.03 -1.34
N TRP A 81 10.01 -0.20 -0.38
CA TRP A 81 8.96 -1.19 -0.31
C TRP A 81 7.77 -0.71 0.50
N ASP A 82 6.61 -1.29 0.23
CA ASP A 82 5.36 -1.08 0.97
C ASP A 82 4.66 -2.42 1.23
N VAL A 83 3.77 -2.41 2.21
CA VAL A 83 2.80 -3.49 2.40
C VAL A 83 1.57 -3.16 1.57
N ASP A 84 1.23 -4.08 0.68
CA ASP A 84 0.08 -3.98 -0.21
C ASP A 84 -0.99 -5.01 0.18
N HIS A 85 -2.25 -4.69 -0.10
CA HIS A 85 -3.33 -5.65 0.05
C HIS A 85 -3.41 -6.51 -1.21
N ILE A 86 -3.44 -7.84 -1.06
CA ILE A 86 -3.60 -8.76 -2.20
C ILE A 86 -4.93 -8.48 -2.91
N VAL A 87 -5.99 -8.29 -2.13
CA VAL A 87 -7.28 -7.78 -2.61
C VAL A 87 -7.51 -6.40 -1.99
N PRO A 88 -7.67 -5.33 -2.79
CA PRO A 88 -7.84 -3.98 -2.28
C PRO A 88 -8.98 -3.83 -1.28
N VAL A 89 -8.79 -2.94 -0.30
CA VAL A 89 -9.80 -2.67 0.75
C VAL A 89 -11.16 -2.27 0.19
N CYS A 90 -11.17 -1.52 -0.91
CA CYS A 90 -12.43 -1.11 -1.56
C CYS A 90 -13.19 -2.26 -2.22
N GLU A 91 -12.56 -3.41 -2.43
CA GLU A 91 -13.14 -4.60 -3.06
C GLU A 91 -13.53 -5.67 -2.00
N ALA A 92 -12.73 -5.84 -0.94
CA ALA A 92 -12.94 -6.92 0.05
C ALA A 92 -13.00 -6.49 1.53
N GLY A 93 -12.86 -5.19 1.84
CA GLY A 93 -12.74 -4.70 3.21
C GLY A 93 -11.31 -4.78 3.77
N PRO A 94 -11.10 -4.43 5.06
CA PRO A 94 -9.77 -4.42 5.68
C PRO A 94 -9.20 -5.83 5.82
N ALA A 95 -7.87 -5.94 5.76
CA ALA A 95 -7.17 -7.21 5.96
C ALA A 95 -7.43 -7.78 7.37
N LYS A 96 -7.76 -9.07 7.44
CA LYS A 96 -8.03 -9.78 8.70
C LYS A 96 -6.84 -10.63 9.17
N SER A 97 -5.96 -10.97 8.24
CA SER A 97 -4.77 -11.80 8.46
C SER A 97 -3.58 -11.27 7.66
N LEU A 98 -2.37 -11.75 7.98
CA LEU A 98 -1.19 -11.42 7.18
C LEU A 98 -1.33 -11.96 5.75
N ASP A 99 -1.99 -13.09 5.54
CA ASP A 99 -2.14 -13.77 4.24
C ASP A 99 -2.96 -12.97 3.22
N GLU A 100 -3.65 -11.91 3.66
CA GLU A 100 -4.35 -10.94 2.81
C GLU A 100 -3.46 -9.76 2.39
N LEU A 101 -2.21 -9.73 2.89
CA LEU A 101 -1.20 -8.70 2.63
C LEU A 101 0.02 -9.30 1.92
N ARG A 102 0.79 -8.45 1.25
CA ARG A 102 2.04 -8.82 0.56
C ARG A 102 3.06 -7.68 0.61
N LEU A 103 4.34 -8.03 0.64
CA LEU A 103 5.44 -7.09 0.52
C LEU A 103 5.71 -6.79 -0.95
N LEU A 104 5.60 -5.53 -1.35
CA LEU A 104 5.95 -5.09 -2.71
C LEU A 104 7.09 -4.09 -2.68
N CYS A 105 7.98 -4.14 -3.68
CA CYS A 105 8.88 -3.03 -3.93
C CYS A 105 8.08 -1.80 -4.38
N TYR A 106 8.65 -0.61 -4.16
CA TYR A 106 8.03 0.67 -4.51
C TYR A 106 7.46 0.70 -5.94
N TRP A 107 8.20 0.21 -6.94
CA TRP A 107 7.75 0.24 -8.34
C TRP A 107 6.58 -0.72 -8.62
N CYS A 108 6.59 -1.92 -8.03
CA CYS A 108 5.48 -2.85 -8.15
C CYS A 108 4.23 -2.30 -7.45
N HIS A 109 4.38 -1.72 -6.27
CA HIS A 109 3.27 -1.09 -5.55
C HIS A 109 2.64 0.06 -6.34
N GLN A 110 3.45 0.92 -6.97
CA GLN A 110 2.96 1.99 -7.84
C GLN A 110 2.19 1.45 -9.06
N LYS A 111 2.66 0.34 -9.66
CA LYS A 111 1.96 -0.31 -10.78
C LYS A 111 0.59 -0.84 -10.35
N GLU A 112 0.51 -1.49 -9.19
CA GLU A 112 -0.75 -2.02 -8.65
C GLU A 112 -1.73 -0.89 -8.28
N THR A 113 -1.23 0.18 -7.65
CA THR A 113 -2.02 1.38 -7.32
C THR A 113 -2.59 2.02 -8.59
N ALA A 114 -1.77 2.19 -9.64
CA ALA A 114 -2.22 2.71 -10.91
C ALA A 114 -3.25 1.78 -11.60
N ALA A 115 -3.04 0.46 -11.54
CA ALA A 115 -3.98 -0.52 -12.08
C ALA A 115 -5.34 -0.45 -11.37
N LEU A 116 -5.35 -0.38 -10.04
CA LEU A 116 -6.57 -0.20 -9.25
C LEU A 116 -7.27 1.13 -9.60
N ALA A 117 -6.53 2.22 -9.69
CA ALA A 117 -7.08 3.53 -10.06
C ALA A 117 -7.76 3.49 -11.44
N ARG A 118 -7.14 2.82 -12.43
CA ARG A 118 -7.73 2.60 -13.76
C ARG A 118 -9.02 1.78 -13.70
N ARG A 119 -9.03 0.64 -12.98
CA ARG A 119 -10.24 -0.18 -12.81
C ARG A 119 -11.38 0.62 -12.19
N ARG A 120 -11.10 1.37 -11.12
CA ARG A 120 -12.10 2.23 -10.45
C ARG A 120 -12.59 3.38 -11.32
N ALA A 121 -11.77 3.93 -12.19
CA ALA A 121 -12.20 4.93 -13.17
C ALA A 121 -13.15 4.32 -14.20
N ALA A 122 -12.81 3.15 -14.75
CA ALA A 122 -13.67 2.42 -15.68
C ALA A 122 -15.04 2.05 -15.06
N SER A 123 -15.06 1.51 -13.83
CA SER A 123 -16.32 1.19 -13.14
C SER A 123 -17.19 2.42 -12.91
N ARG A 124 -16.60 3.59 -12.57
CA ARG A 124 -17.36 4.85 -12.42
C ARG A 124 -17.95 5.34 -13.73
N HIS A 125 -17.23 5.18 -14.84
CA HIS A 125 -17.75 5.51 -16.16
C HIS A 125 -18.93 4.61 -16.52
N ASP A 126 -18.78 3.30 -16.34
CA ASP A 126 -19.83 2.33 -16.61
C ASP A 126 -21.08 2.56 -15.75
N SER A 127 -20.92 2.78 -14.45
CA SER A 127 -22.05 3.10 -13.56
C SER A 127 -22.75 4.43 -13.90
N ARG A 128 -22.08 5.34 -14.60
CA ARG A 128 -22.64 6.64 -15.01
C ARG A 128 -23.31 6.60 -16.39
N ARG A 129 -22.94 5.66 -17.26
CA ARG A 129 -23.46 5.57 -18.64
C ARG A 129 -24.99 5.46 -18.72
N PRO A 130 -25.67 4.57 -17.96
CA PRO A 130 -27.13 4.49 -17.98
C PRO A 130 -27.82 5.79 -17.52
N LEU A 131 -27.19 6.54 -16.62
CA LEU A 131 -27.72 7.82 -16.12
C LEU A 131 -27.55 8.96 -17.15
N LEU A 132 -26.61 8.84 -18.08
CA LEU A 132 -26.43 9.80 -19.16
C LEU A 132 -27.37 9.50 -20.32
N GLU A 133 -27.48 8.22 -20.71
CA GLU A 133 -28.40 7.74 -21.76
C GLU A 133 -29.88 8.01 -21.40
N ALA A 134 -30.25 7.97 -20.11
CA ALA A 134 -31.61 8.27 -19.66
C ALA A 134 -31.97 9.78 -19.65
N ARG A 135 -31.07 10.67 -20.07
CA ARG A 135 -31.28 12.12 -20.12
C ARG A 135 -31.43 12.68 -21.53
N GLU A 136 -31.31 11.84 -22.54
CA GLU A 136 -31.54 12.11 -23.97
C GLU A 136 -32.93 11.61 -24.39
#